data_AF-A0A957AAI4-F1
#
_entry.id   AF-A0A957AAI4-F1
#
_cell.length_a   1.000
_cell.length_b   1.000
_cell.length_c   1.000
_cell.angle_alpha   90.00
_cell.angle_beta   90.00
_cell.angle_gamma   90.00
#
_symmetry.space_group_name_H-M   'P 1'
#
loop_
_entity.id
_entity.type
_entity.pdbx_description
1 polymer ?
#
loop_
_entity_poly.entity_id
_entity_poly.type
_entity_poly.pdbx_seq_one_letter_code
_entity_poly.pdbx_strand_id
1 'polypeptide(L)'
;MRNLLPTRLPQGAGDRLGRAVARTGVTANVISFIGLCGSLFAAYLVIQDHLIWAGIVFLTGSLLDLVDGAVARATNTASPYGAIFDAVLDRAGEAFILAAAAWYFGERENELGVAFCFLALFGSVT
;
A
#
# COMPACT_ATOMS: atom_id res chain seq x y z
N MET A 1 11.10 12.44 30.06
CA MET A 1 11.35 11.30 29.15
C MET A 1 10.72 11.57 27.78
N ARG A 2 11.31 12.45 26.97
CA ARG A 2 10.66 12.99 25.75
C ARG A 2 11.47 12.84 24.45
N ASN A 3 12.53 12.03 24.45
CA ASN A 3 13.42 11.83 23.29
C ASN A 3 13.82 10.35 23.14
N LEU A 4 12.91 9.50 22.64
CA LEU A 4 13.21 8.09 22.33
C LEU A 4 12.94 7.72 20.86
N LEU A 5 12.55 8.69 20.01
CA LEU A 5 12.39 8.45 18.58
C LEU A 5 13.54 9.13 17.81
N PRO A 6 14.31 8.39 16.99
CA PRO A 6 15.31 8.98 16.12
C PRO A 6 14.59 9.89 15.10
N THR A 7 14.81 11.20 15.22
CA THR A 7 14.16 12.24 14.41
C THR A 7 14.66 12.31 12.96
N ARG A 8 15.51 11.39 12.49
CA ARG A 8 16.07 11.41 11.15
C ARG A 8 16.33 9.98 10.63
N LEU A 9 15.42 9.46 9.83
CA LEU A 9 15.70 8.32 8.95
C LEU A 9 16.67 8.75 7.82
N PRO A 10 17.54 7.87 7.30
CA PRO A 10 18.61 8.23 6.37
C PRO A 10 18.11 8.89 5.07
N GLN A 11 18.62 10.09 4.79
CA GLN A 11 18.04 11.15 3.95
C GLN A 11 18.46 11.12 2.45
N GLY A 12 18.70 9.95 1.87
CA GLY A 12 19.41 9.86 0.59
C GLY A 12 18.53 9.87 -0.66
N ALA A 13 17.86 8.75 -0.92
CA ALA A 13 17.22 8.46 -2.21
C ALA A 13 15.74 8.88 -2.25
N GLY A 14 14.97 8.56 -1.20
CA GLY A 14 13.54 8.89 -1.11
C GLY A 14 13.29 10.40 -1.18
N ASP A 15 14.15 11.21 -0.56
CA ASP A 15 14.00 12.66 -0.51
C ASP A 15 14.17 13.34 -1.89
N ARG A 16 14.94 12.74 -2.80
CA ARG A 16 15.08 13.27 -4.18
C ARG A 16 13.84 12.98 -5.01
N LEU A 17 13.31 11.77 -4.90
CA LEU A 17 12.05 11.37 -5.54
C LEU A 17 10.89 12.19 -5.00
N GLY A 18 10.76 12.30 -3.67
CA GLY A 18 9.74 13.10 -3.02
C GLY A 18 9.77 14.56 -3.45
N ARG A 19 10.95 15.19 -3.55
CA ARG A 19 11.09 16.56 -4.08
C ARG A 19 10.77 16.69 -5.57
N ALA A 20 11.10 15.68 -6.38
CA ALA A 20 10.80 15.70 -7.81
C ALA A 20 9.28 15.63 -8.06
N VAL A 21 8.59 14.73 -7.34
CA VAL A 21 7.13 14.59 -7.41
C VAL A 21 6.43 15.78 -6.77
N ALA A 22 6.92 16.31 -5.65
CA ALA A 22 6.38 17.53 -5.03
C ALA A 22 6.32 18.73 -6.00
N ARG A 23 7.27 18.83 -6.94
CA ARG A 23 7.30 19.91 -7.94
C ARG A 23 6.19 19.82 -8.97
N THR A 24 5.53 18.67 -9.14
CA THR A 24 4.40 18.53 -10.06
C THR A 24 3.07 18.99 -9.44
N GLY A 25 3.05 19.31 -8.14
CA GLY A 25 1.85 19.72 -7.41
C GLY A 25 0.96 18.56 -6.95
N VAL A 26 1.36 17.31 -7.20
CA VAL A 26 0.66 16.12 -6.71
C VAL A 26 0.84 16.00 -5.21
N THR A 27 -0.27 15.83 -4.49
CA THR A 27 -0.26 15.65 -3.03
C THR A 27 -0.06 14.19 -2.64
N ALA A 28 0.46 13.95 -1.43
CA ALA A 28 0.66 12.59 -0.90
C ALA A 28 -0.63 11.76 -0.95
N ASN A 29 -1.76 12.33 -0.51
CA ASN A 29 -3.06 11.64 -0.53
C ASN A 29 -3.51 11.16 -1.93
N VAL A 30 -3.13 11.89 -2.99
CA VAL A 30 -3.44 11.46 -4.37
C VAL A 30 -2.62 10.22 -4.74
N ILE A 31 -1.37 10.15 -4.29
CA ILE A 31 -0.50 8.99 -4.52
C ILE A 31 -1.02 7.78 -3.75
N SER A 32 -1.39 7.92 -2.48
CA SER A 32 -2.01 6.85 -1.68
C SER A 32 -3.32 6.36 -2.34
N PHE A 33 -4.14 7.28 -2.85
CA PHE A 33 -5.37 6.92 -3.56
C PHE A 33 -5.11 6.15 -4.86
N ILE A 34 -4.08 6.54 -5.63
CA ILE A 34 -3.64 5.79 -6.82
C ILE A 34 -3.15 4.40 -6.40
N GLY A 35 -2.44 4.29 -5.27
CA GLY A 35 -2.04 3.01 -4.67
C GLY A 35 -3.25 2.11 -4.41
N LEU A 36 -4.30 2.63 -3.78
CA LEU A 36 -5.55 1.90 -3.55
C LEU A 36 -6.20 1.45 -4.87
N CYS A 37 -6.29 2.32 -5.88
CA CYS A 37 -6.80 1.93 -7.20
C CYS A 37 -5.96 0.82 -7.84
N GLY A 38 -4.63 0.86 -7.67
CA GLY A 38 -3.73 -0.20 -8.08
C GLY A 38 -4.04 -1.53 -7.38
N SER A 39 -4.25 -1.51 -6.07
CA SER A 39 -4.63 -2.70 -5.30
C SER A 39 -5.98 -3.29 -5.73
N LEU A 40 -6.98 -2.44 -6.02
CA LEU A 40 -8.26 -2.88 -6.57
C LEU A 40 -8.09 -3.52 -7.96
N PHE A 41 -7.25 -2.93 -8.81
CA PHE A 41 -6.98 -3.49 -10.14
C PHE A 41 -6.20 -4.80 -10.04
N ALA A 42 -5.24 -4.91 -9.12
CA ALA A 42 -4.55 -6.16 -8.83
C ALA A 42 -5.53 -7.25 -8.33
N ALA A 43 -6.45 -6.90 -7.44
CA ALA A 43 -7.49 -7.81 -6.97
C ALA A 43 -8.38 -8.30 -8.12
N TYR A 44 -8.77 -7.41 -9.04
CA TYR A 44 -9.47 -7.79 -10.26
C TYR A 44 -8.65 -8.76 -11.12
N LEU A 45 -7.34 -8.51 -11.30
CA LEU A 45 -6.45 -9.41 -12.05
C LEU A 45 -6.31 -10.79 -11.40
N VAL A 46 -6.34 -10.88 -10.07
CA VAL A 46 -6.37 -12.18 -9.37
C VAL A 46 -7.63 -12.97 -9.75
N ILE A 47 -8.79 -12.31 -9.76
CA ILE A 47 -10.07 -12.95 -10.16
C ILE A 47 -10.04 -13.39 -11.63
N GLN A 48 -9.29 -12.70 -12.50
CA GLN A 48 -9.10 -13.08 -13.91
C GLN A 48 -7.97 -14.12 -14.12
N ASP A 49 -7.50 -14.78 -13.07
CA ASP A 49 -6.39 -15.75 -13.10
C ASP A 49 -5.03 -15.18 -13.59
N HIS A 50 -4.88 -13.87 -13.67
CA HIS A 50 -3.65 -13.19 -14.12
C HIS A 50 -2.70 -12.90 -12.95
N LEU A 51 -2.31 -13.94 -12.21
CA LEU A 51 -1.57 -13.80 -10.94
C LEU A 51 -0.23 -13.04 -11.04
N ILE A 52 0.55 -13.26 -12.10
CA ILE A 52 1.84 -12.57 -12.28
C ILE A 52 1.62 -11.06 -12.43
N TRP A 53 0.66 -10.67 -13.26
CA TRP A 53 0.32 -9.26 -13.46
C TRP A 53 -0.30 -8.64 -12.23
N ALA A 54 -1.17 -9.37 -11.51
CA ALA A 54 -1.71 -8.95 -10.24
C ALA A 54 -0.59 -8.63 -9.23
N GLY A 55 0.39 -9.54 -9.10
CA GLY A 55 1.54 -9.33 -8.23
C GLY A 55 2.38 -8.12 -8.62
N ILE A 56 2.65 -7.93 -9.92
CA ILE A 56 3.39 -6.76 -10.42
C ILE A 56 2.64 -5.47 -10.07
N VAL A 57 1.35 -5.39 -10.39
CA VAL A 57 0.53 -4.19 -10.11
C VAL A 57 0.49 -3.91 -8.61
N PHE A 58 0.23 -4.92 -7.78
CA PHE A 58 0.19 -4.76 -6.33
C PHE A 58 1.52 -4.24 -5.78
N LEU A 59 2.65 -4.87 -6.17
CA LEU A 59 3.98 -4.43 -5.76
C LEU A 59 4.30 -3.00 -6.22
N THR A 60 3.89 -2.62 -7.43
CA THR A 60 4.07 -1.23 -7.88
C THR A 60 3.24 -0.25 -7.06
N GLY A 61 2.02 -0.62 -6.67
CA GLY A 61 1.19 0.17 -5.76
C GLY A 61 1.85 0.34 -4.39
N SER A 62 2.35 -0.74 -3.80
CA SER A 62 3.09 -0.69 -2.52
C SER A 62 4.37 0.15 -2.62
N LEU A 63 5.01 0.22 -3.77
CA LEU A 63 6.17 1.11 -3.96
C LEU A 63 5.77 2.59 -4.01
N LEU A 64 4.56 2.93 -4.47
CA LEU A 64 4.07 4.32 -4.48
C LEU A 64 3.82 4.84 -3.06
N ASP A 65 3.46 3.98 -2.13
CA ASP A 65 3.31 4.30 -0.71
C ASP A 65 4.64 4.80 -0.09
N LEU A 66 5.76 4.17 -0.46
CA LEU A 66 7.08 4.69 -0.06
C LEU A 66 7.36 6.09 -0.62
N VAL A 67 6.77 6.42 -1.78
CA VAL A 67 6.93 7.73 -2.44
C VAL A 67 6.05 8.78 -1.79
N ASP A 68 4.81 8.48 -1.40
CA ASP A 68 3.91 9.46 -0.80
C ASP A 68 4.40 9.97 0.56
N GLY A 69 4.97 9.09 1.38
CA GLY A 69 5.58 9.45 2.65
C GLY A 69 6.81 10.31 2.42
N ALA A 70 7.56 10.06 1.35
CA ALA A 70 8.68 10.90 0.94
C ALA A 70 8.22 12.28 0.43
N VAL A 71 7.11 12.33 -0.33
CA VAL A 71 6.50 13.59 -0.79
C VAL A 71 6.00 14.41 0.39
N ALA A 72 5.23 13.82 1.31
CA ALA A 72 4.69 14.49 2.49
C ALA A 72 5.79 15.12 3.38
N ARG A 73 6.93 14.44 3.50
CA ARG A 73 8.12 14.98 4.18
C ARG A 73 8.77 16.11 3.40
N ALA A 74 8.92 15.96 2.08
CA ALA A 74 9.56 16.95 1.22
C ALA A 74 8.75 18.26 1.09
N THR A 75 7.42 18.19 1.15
CA THR A 75 6.49 19.34 1.07
C THR A 75 6.16 19.96 2.42
N ASN A 76 6.64 19.40 3.53
CA ASN A 76 6.20 19.75 4.90
C ASN A 76 4.67 19.64 5.11
N THR A 77 3.99 18.77 4.35
CA THR A 77 2.54 18.53 4.49
C THR A 77 2.21 17.28 5.31
N ALA A 78 3.21 16.67 5.95
CA ALA A 78 3.00 15.56 6.86
C ALA A 78 2.06 15.97 8.01
N SER A 79 0.95 15.24 8.18
CA SER A 79 -0.06 15.51 9.20
C SER A 79 -0.55 14.22 9.85
N PRO A 80 -1.04 14.27 11.11
CA PRO A 80 -1.63 13.09 11.76
C PRO A 80 -2.83 12.53 11.01
N TYR A 81 -3.65 13.39 10.41
CA TYR A 81 -4.78 12.98 9.58
C TYR A 81 -4.31 12.22 8.34
N GLY A 82 -3.29 12.74 7.63
CA GLY A 82 -2.72 12.09 6.47
C GLY A 82 -2.17 10.70 6.81
N ALA A 83 -1.45 10.56 7.91
CA ALA A 83 -0.93 9.27 8.36
C ALA A 83 -2.03 8.24 8.68
N ILE A 84 -3.17 8.67 9.23
CA ILE A 84 -4.32 7.79 9.45
C ILE A 84 -4.97 7.42 8.12
N PHE A 85 -5.15 8.39 7.23
CA PHE A 85 -5.74 8.17 5.91
C PHE A 85 -4.95 7.16 5.10
N ASP A 86 -3.62 7.31 5.06
CA ASP A 86 -2.65 6.43 4.43
C ASP A 86 -2.77 4.99 4.96
N ALA A 87 -2.68 4.82 6.29
CA ALA A 87 -2.84 3.53 6.95
C ALA A 87 -4.20 2.87 6.67
N VAL A 88 -5.29 3.64 6.57
CA VAL A 88 -6.62 3.12 6.22
C VAL A 88 -6.67 2.66 4.76
N LEU A 89 -6.06 3.40 3.84
CA LEU A 89 -6.02 3.02 2.42
C LEU A 89 -5.16 1.77 2.20
N ASP A 90 -4.02 1.66 2.88
CA ASP A 90 -3.17 0.46 2.85
C ASP A 90 -3.92 -0.77 3.33
N ARG A 91 -4.56 -0.67 4.50
CA ARG A 91 -5.42 -1.73 5.05
C ARG A 91 -6.51 -2.14 4.08
N ALA A 92 -7.16 -1.17 3.44
CA ALA A 92 -8.20 -1.46 2.46
C ALA A 92 -7.63 -2.19 1.23
N GLY A 93 -6.47 -1.75 0.71
CA GLY A 93 -5.78 -2.38 -0.40
C GLY A 93 -5.39 -3.83 -0.11
N GLU A 94 -4.79 -4.09 1.06
CA GLU A 94 -4.46 -5.43 1.55
C GLU A 94 -5.70 -6.32 1.68
N ALA A 95 -6.79 -5.78 2.24
CA ALA A 95 -8.04 -6.51 2.38
C ALA A 95 -8.61 -6.91 1.02
N PHE A 96 -8.58 -6.03 0.02
CA PHE A 96 -9.07 -6.34 -1.33
C PHE A 96 -8.25 -7.44 -2.01
N ILE A 97 -6.91 -7.38 -1.95
CA ILE A 97 -6.07 -8.40 -2.60
C ILE A 97 -6.22 -9.76 -1.92
N LEU A 98 -6.31 -9.80 -0.58
CA LEU A 98 -6.49 -11.04 0.17
C LEU A 98 -7.89 -11.62 -0.02
N ALA A 99 -8.92 -10.79 -0.11
CA ALA A 99 -10.27 -11.25 -0.44
C ALA A 99 -10.33 -11.86 -1.85
N ALA A 100 -9.70 -11.23 -2.84
CA ALA A 100 -9.61 -11.79 -4.19
C ALA A 100 -8.80 -13.09 -4.23
N ALA A 101 -7.71 -13.19 -3.46
CA ALA A 101 -6.96 -14.43 -3.33
C ALA A 101 -7.78 -15.56 -2.68
N ALA A 102 -8.55 -15.25 -1.63
CA ALA A 102 -9.46 -16.20 -1.00
C ALA A 102 -10.52 -16.70 -2.00
N TRP A 103 -11.07 -15.80 -2.82
CA TRP A 103 -11.98 -16.18 -3.91
C TRP A 103 -11.30 -17.14 -4.89
N TYR A 104 -10.12 -16.78 -5.39
CA TYR A 104 -9.34 -17.58 -6.35
C TYR A 104 -9.02 -18.99 -5.83
N PHE A 105 -8.68 -19.14 -4.55
CA PHE A 105 -8.45 -20.45 -3.93
C PHE A 105 -9.74 -21.21 -3.65
N GLY A 106 -10.83 -20.51 -3.31
CA GLY A 106 -12.15 -21.08 -3.08
C GLY A 106 -12.73 -21.75 -4.33
N GLU A 107 -12.61 -21.12 -5.50
CA GLU A 107 -13.01 -21.71 -6.79
C GLU A 107 -12.23 -22.99 -7.14
N ARG A 108 -11.07 -23.20 -6.52
CA ARG A 108 -10.20 -24.37 -6.74
C ARG A 108 -10.30 -25.40 -5.63
N GLU A 109 -11.32 -25.29 -4.77
CA GLU A 109 -11.56 -26.17 -3.62
C GLU A 109 -10.34 -26.28 -2.69
N ASN A 110 -9.48 -25.25 -2.67
CA ASN A 110 -8.27 -25.22 -1.86
C ASN A 110 -8.55 -24.54 -0.52
N GLU A 111 -9.17 -25.30 0.40
CA GLU A 111 -9.54 -24.82 1.73
C GLU A 111 -8.34 -24.30 2.53
N LEU A 112 -7.16 -24.90 2.36
CA LEU A 112 -5.94 -24.44 3.01
C LEU A 112 -5.50 -23.06 2.50
N GLY A 113 -5.57 -22.83 1.19
CA GLY A 113 -5.29 -21.54 0.58
C GLY A 113 -6.21 -20.44 1.11
N VAL A 114 -7.51 -20.73 1.19
CA VAL A 114 -8.50 -19.83 1.78
C VAL A 114 -8.19 -19.55 3.26
N ALA A 115 -7.89 -20.58 4.05
CA ALA A 115 -7.52 -20.43 5.46
C ALA A 115 -6.27 -19.54 5.63
N PHE A 116 -5.25 -19.72 4.77
CA PHE A 116 -4.07 -18.85 4.78
C PHE A 116 -4.39 -17.40 4.41
N CYS A 117 -5.30 -17.14 3.47
CA CYS A 117 -5.75 -15.78 3.18
C CYS A 117 -6.42 -15.12 4.38
N PHE A 118 -7.26 -15.84 5.12
CA PHE A 118 -7.86 -15.32 6.37
C PHE A 118 -6.82 -15.09 7.46
N LEU A 119 -5.90 -16.03 7.67
CA LEU A 119 -4.80 -15.87 8.63
C LEU A 119 -3.92 -14.66 8.28
N ALA A 120 -3.60 -14.47 7.00
CA ALA A 120 -2.85 -13.32 6.52
C ALA A 120 -3.61 -12.02 6.76
N LEU A 121 -4.93 -11.99 6.53
CA LEU A 121 -5.76 -10.81 6.79
C LEU A 121 -5.73 -10.44 8.27
N PHE A 122 -5.95 -11.40 9.18
CA PHE A 122 -5.89 -11.16 10.63
C PHE A 122 -4.48 -10.79 11.11
N GLY A 123 -3.45 -11.44 10.56
CA GLY A 123 -2.05 -11.13 10.84
C GLY A 123 -1.65 -9.76 10.32
N SER A 124 -2.31 -9.25 9.27
CA SER A 124 -2.10 -7.89 8.83
C SER A 124 -2.52 -6.90 9.91
N VAL A 125 -3.69 -7.10 10.55
CA VAL A 125 -4.35 -6.13 11.44
C VAL A 125 -3.52 -5.72 12.69
N THR A 126 -2.48 -6.46 13.06
CA THR A 126 -1.61 -6.17 14.22
C THR A 126 -0.55 -5.11 13.96
#